data_AF-A0A438KPG7-F1
#
_entry.id   AF-A0A438KPG7-F1
#
_cell.length_a   1.000
_cell.length_b   1.000
_cell.length_c   1.000
_cell.angle_alpha   90.00
_cell.angle_beta   90.00
_cell.angle_gamma   90.00
#
_symmetry.space_group_name_H-M   'P 1'
#
loop_
_entity.id
_entity.type
_entity.pdbx_description
1 polymer ?
#
loop_
_entity_poly.entity_id
_entity_poly.type
_entity_poly.pdbx_seq_one_letter_code
_entity_poly.pdbx_strand_id
1 'polypeptide(L)' 'MEVYLVWSKSKKIASPNSDHFPILLEGGGLRRGPYPFKFENMWLKAEGFKELIEGWWQGIVVRGRPSYRLAAKMRG' A
#
# COMPACT_ATOMS: atom_id res chain seq x y z
N MET A 1 -10.91 -10.16 19.85
CA MET A 1 -9.82 -9.83 18.91
C MET A 1 -10.47 -9.59 17.56
N GLU A 2 -10.89 -8.37 17.28
CA GLU A 2 -11.66 -8.06 16.08
C GLU A 2 -10.72 -7.78 14.90
N VAL A 3 -10.84 -8.61 13.86
CA VAL A 3 -10.31 -8.30 12.53
C VAL A 3 -11.10 -7.11 11.99
N TYR A 4 -10.59 -5.90 12.16
CA TYR A 4 -11.22 -4.71 11.58
C TYR A 4 -10.97 -4.71 10.07
N LEU A 5 -11.89 -5.32 9.31
CA LEU A 5 -11.99 -5.10 7.88
C LEU A 5 -12.25 -3.61 7.65
N VAL A 6 -11.29 -2.95 7.00
CA VAL A 6 -11.47 -1.55 6.61
C VAL A 6 -11.86 -1.50 5.16
N TRP A 7 -12.95 -0.78 4.95
CA TRP A 7 -13.47 -0.50 3.64
C TRP A 7 -12.79 0.77 3.12
N SER A 8 -11.93 0.62 2.10
CA SER A 8 -11.16 1.74 1.57
C SER A 8 -11.83 2.34 0.35
N LYS A 9 -11.86 3.67 0.30
CA LYS A 9 -12.13 4.37 -0.96
C LYS A 9 -10.93 4.18 -1.86
N SER A 10 -11.18 3.91 -3.13
CA SER A 10 -10.15 3.86 -4.15
C SER A 10 -10.26 5.06 -5.08
N LYS A 11 -9.14 5.75 -5.33
CA LYS A 11 -9.03 6.75 -6.38
C LYS A 11 -7.94 6.31 -7.36
N LYS A 12 -8.29 6.30 -8.65
CA LYS A 12 -7.33 6.09 -9.73
C LYS A 12 -6.44 7.32 -9.84
N ILE A 13 -5.12 7.14 -9.78
CA ILE A 13 -4.15 8.20 -10.06
C ILE A 13 -3.72 8.07 -11.51
N ALA A 14 -3.71 9.19 -12.24
CA ALA A 14 -3.22 9.22 -13.61
C ALA A 14 -1.72 8.89 -13.63
N SER A 15 -1.32 7.94 -14.48
CA SER A 15 0.07 7.59 -14.73
C SER A 15 0.43 8.09 -16.13
N PRO A 16 1.22 9.17 -16.28
CA PRO A 16 1.51 9.74 -17.59
C PRO A 16 2.28 8.81 -18.52
N ASN A 17 3.03 7.85 -17.95
CA ASN A 17 4.03 7.05 -18.64
C ASN A 17 3.80 5.53 -18.52
N SER A 18 2.64 5.08 -18.05
CA SER A 18 2.32 3.66 -17.92
C SER A 18 0.82 3.43 -18.11
N ASP A 19 0.49 2.33 -18.75
CA ASP A 19 -0.84 1.74 -18.82
C ASP A 19 -1.34 1.19 -17.47
N HIS A 20 -0.42 1.00 -16.52
CA HIS A 20 -0.76 0.75 -15.12
C HIS A 20 -1.10 2.05 -14.39
N PHE A 21 -2.23 2.02 -13.68
CA PHE A 21 -2.69 3.14 -12.87
C PHE A 21 -2.63 2.78 -11.38
N PRO A 22 -1.82 3.47 -10.57
CA PRO A 22 -1.84 3.25 -9.14
C PRO A 22 -3.21 3.59 -8.57
N ILE A 23 -3.68 2.75 -7.65
CA ILE A 23 -4.91 2.96 -6.90
C ILE A 23 -4.53 3.49 -5.54
N LEU A 24 -4.93 4.73 -5.25
CA LEU A 24 -4.82 5.27 -3.90
C LEU A 24 -5.97 4.74 -3.06
N LEU A 25 -5.62 4.01 -2.00
CA LEU A 25 -6.56 3.58 -0.98
C LEU A 25 -6.57 4.61 0.15
N GLU A 26 -7.73 5.24 0.35
CA GLU A 26 -7.95 6.16 1.46
C GLU A 26 -8.78 5.43 2.53
N GLY A 27 -8.20 5.29 3.72
CA GLY A 27 -8.88 4.75 4.89
C GLY A 27 -9.69 5.83 5.59
N GLY A 28 -10.84 5.44 6.16
CA GLY A 28 -11.70 6.36 6.91
C GLY A 28 -12.92 6.82 6.12
N GLY A 29 -14.08 6.51 6.68
CA GLY A 29 -15.38 6.95 6.17
C GLY A 29 -16.23 5.78 5.66
N LEU A 30 -17.41 5.64 6.25
CA LEU A 30 -18.45 4.73 5.81
C LEU A 30 -19.10 5.31 4.54
N ARG A 31 -18.58 5.00 3.35
CA ARG A 31 -19.38 5.17 2.12
C ARG A 31 -20.54 4.19 2.13
N ARG A 32 -21.70 4.68 1.68
CA ARG A 32 -22.81 3.83 1.23
C ARG A 32 -22.51 3.37 -0.19
N GLY A 33 -22.49 2.06 -0.42
CA GLY A 33 -22.21 1.42 -1.71
C GLY A 33 -21.15 0.32 -1.61
N PRO A 34 -21.06 -0.55 -2.63
CA PRO A 34 -20.07 -1.63 -2.65
C PRO A 34 -18.66 -1.05 -2.68
N TYR A 35 -17.79 -1.58 -1.83
CA TYR A 35 -16.38 -1.26 -1.87
C TYR A 35 -15.69 -2.20 -2.86
N PRO A 36 -14.91 -1.66 -3.81
CA PRO A 36 -14.21 -2.47 -4.79
C PRO A 36 -13.09 -3.32 -4.17
N PHE A 37 -12.62 -2.96 -2.96
CA PHE A 37 -11.55 -3.67 -2.26
C PHE A 37 -11.90 -3.84 -0.78
N LYS A 38 -11.51 -4.98 -0.21
CA LYS A 38 -11.50 -5.24 1.22
C LYS A 38 -10.07 -5.45 1.65
N PHE A 39 -9.64 -4.80 2.72
CA PHE A 39 -8.31 -5.00 3.26
C PHE A 39 -8.39 -5.21 4.77
N GLU A 40 -7.59 -6.16 5.26
CA GLU A 40 -7.44 -6.43 6.69
C GLU A 40 -6.38 -5.50 7.26
N ASN A 41 -6.80 -4.40 7.88
CA ASN A 41 -5.90 -3.42 8.48
C ASN A 41 -5.35 -3.85 9.85
N MET A 42 -5.50 -5.12 10.24
CA MET A 42 -4.94 -5.61 11.51
C MET A 42 -3.43 -5.45 11.58
N TRP A 43 -2.73 -5.73 10.47
CA TRP A 43 -1.28 -5.61 10.39
C TRP A 43 -0.79 -4.20 10.64
N LEU A 44 -1.53 -3.17 10.18
CA LEU A 44 -1.17 -1.77 10.44
C LEU A 44 -1.22 -1.42 11.94
N LYS A 45 -1.98 -2.17 12.73
CA LYS A 45 -2.09 -2.00 14.19
C LYS A 45 -1.17 -2.95 14.95
N ALA A 46 -0.50 -3.88 14.27
CA ALA A 46 0.44 -4.78 14.94
C ALA A 46 1.61 -3.94 15.48
N GLU A 47 1.95 -4.18 16.75
CA GLU A 47 3.11 -3.55 17.37
C GLU A 47 4.37 -3.89 16.56
N GLY A 48 5.20 -2.88 16.29
CA GLY A 48 6.41 -3.06 15.48
C GLY A 48 6.19 -3.12 13.98
N PHE A 49 4.95 -3.00 13.46
CA PHE A 49 4.69 -3.08 12.02
C PHE A 49 5.45 -2.02 11.22
N LYS A 50 5.42 -0.77 11.70
CA LYS A 50 6.08 0.34 11.01
C LYS A 50 7.60 0.12 10.97
N GLU A 51 8.17 -0.27 12.10
CA GLU A 51 9.58 -0.56 12.29
C GLU A 51 10.02 -1.74 11.40
N LEU A 52 9.18 -2.77 11.26
CA LEU A 52 9.41 -3.90 10.38
C LEU A 52 9.45 -3.47 8.91
N ILE A 53 8.48 -2.67 8.46
CA ILE A 53 8.44 -2.16 7.09
C ILE A 53 9.63 -1.24 6.80
N GLU A 54 9.97 -0.35 7.74
CA GLU A 54 11.13 0.52 7.62
C GLU A 54 12.44 -0.28 7.57
N GLY A 55 12.58 -1.29 8.44
CA GLY A 55 13.73 -2.19 8.46
C GLY A 55 13.86 -3.00 7.18
N TRP A 56 12.77 -3.60 6.70
CA TRP A 56 12.75 -4.30 5.41
C TRP A 56 13.11 -3.37 4.25
N TRP A 57 12.51 -2.18 4.23
CA TRP A 57 12.79 -1.19 3.20
C TRP A 57 14.26 -0.77 3.23
N GLN A 58 14.83 -0.46 4.38
CA GLN A 58 16.22 -0.02 4.49
C GLN A 58 17.22 -1.17 4.28
N GLY A 59 16.87 -2.39 4.67
CA GLY A 59 17.71 -3.58 4.53
C GLY A 59 17.96 -3.97 3.07
N ILE A 60 17.05 -3.63 2.15
CA ILE A 60 17.26 -3.83 0.72
C ILE A 60 18.00 -2.61 0.13
N VAL A 61 19.31 -2.76 -0.07
CA VAL A 61 20.15 -1.73 -0.70
C VAL A 61 20.19 -1.95 -2.21
N VAL A 62 19.48 -1.10 -2.95
CA VAL A 62 19.50 -1.08 -4.43
C VAL A 62 20.04 0.26 -4.90
N ARG A 63 20.99 0.24 -5.83
CA ARG A 63 21.56 1.43 -6.49
C ARG A 63 20.87 1.69 -7.84
N GLY A 64 20.94 2.93 -8.31
CA GLY A 64 20.39 3.36 -9.60
C GLY A 64 19.28 4.39 -9.49
N ARG A 65 18.58 4.65 -10.60
CA ARG A 65 17.50 5.64 -10.68
C ARG A 65 16.34 5.29 -9.73
N PRO A 66 15.59 6.29 -9.21
CA PRO A 66 14.49 6.05 -8.27
C PRO A 66 13.47 5.01 -8.75
N SER A 67 13.08 5.06 -10.04
CA SER A 67 12.15 4.09 -10.64
C SER A 67 12.70 2.67 -10.64
N TYR A 68 13.97 2.50 -11.00
CA TYR A 68 14.65 1.20 -10.98
C TYR A 68 14.75 0.64 -9.56
N ARG A 69 15.09 1.49 -8.58
CA ARG A 69 15.14 1.11 -7.16
C ARG A 69 13.80 0.62 -6.64
N LEU A 70 12.72 1.33 -6.96
CA LEU A 70 11.36 0.94 -6.58
C LEU A 70 11.00 -0.41 -7.22
N ALA A 71 11.16 -0.54 -8.53
CA ALA A 71 10.88 -1.78 -9.24
C ALA A 71 11.70 -2.96 -8.70
N ALA A 72 12.97 -2.74 -8.34
CA ALA A 72 13.82 -3.77 -7.75
C ALA A 72 13.37 -4.24 -6.39
N LYS A 73 12.90 -3.33 -5.53
CA LYS A 73 12.38 -3.68 -4.20
C LYS A 73 11.04 -4.43 -4.26
N MET A 74 10.23 -4.14 -5.28
CA MET A 74 8.92 -4.75 -5.49
C MET A 74 8.96 -6.07 -6.30
N ARG A 75 10.15 -6.56 -6.65
CA ARG A 75 10.33 -7.84 -7.39
C ARG A 75 10.36 -9.09 -6.48
N GLY A 76 10.30 -8.91 -5.16
CA GLY A 76 10.24 -10.00 -4.18
C GLY A 76 8.91 -10.72 -4.18
#